data_AF-A0A0W1QLB9-F1
#
_entry.id   AF-A0A0W1QLB9-F1
#
_cell.length_a   1.000
_cell.length_b   1.000
_cell.length_c   1.000
_cell.angle_alpha   90.00
_cell.angle_beta   90.00
_cell.angle_gamma   90.00
#
_symmetry.space_group_name_H-M   'P 1'
#
loop_
_entity.id
_entity.type
_entity.pdbx_description
1 polymer ?
#
loop_
_entity_poly.entity_id
_entity_poly.type
_entity_poly.pdbx_seq_one_letter_code
_entity_poly.pdbx_strand_id
1 'polypeptide(L)' 'MTMTIVERLIATHRMLEREIRRELRRHLPDAFRLAELKKHKLAVKDRLHLYLPAPAARLALVPSRR' A
#
# COMPACT_ATOMS: atom_id res chain seq x y z
N MET A 1 21.20 -7.81 -7.81
CA MET A 1 19.74 -8.10 -7.90
C MET A 1 19.00 -6.77 -7.83
N THR A 2 18.65 -6.18 -8.97
CA THR A 2 18.02 -4.85 -9.03
C THR A 2 16.51 -4.98 -8.82
N MET A 3 16.00 -4.51 -7.68
CA MET A 3 14.54 -4.43 -7.48
C MET A 3 13.92 -3.47 -8.48
N THR A 4 12.91 -3.96 -9.19
CA THR A 4 12.09 -3.21 -10.15
C THR A 4 11.26 -2.14 -9.44
N ILE A 5 10.83 -1.12 -10.19
CA ILE A 5 10.01 -0.03 -9.63
C ILE A 5 8.66 -0.54 -9.08
N VAL A 6 8.12 -1.58 -9.72
CA VAL A 6 6.88 -2.25 -9.32
C VAL A 6 7.03 -2.91 -7.94
N GLU A 7 8.11 -3.66 -7.72
CA GLU A 7 8.37 -4.33 -6.44
C GLU A 7 8.52 -3.33 -5.29
N ARG A 8 9.18 -2.18 -5.55
CA ARG A 8 9.29 -1.10 -4.57
C ARG A 8 7.91 -0.52 -4.23
N LEU A 9 7.08 -0.25 -5.23
CA LEU A 9 5.72 0.26 -5.01
C LEU A 9 4.86 -0.73 -4.22
N ILE A 10 4.95 -2.02 -4.51
CA ILE A 10 4.26 -3.08 -3.75
C ILE A 10 4.77 -3.11 -2.30
N ALA A 11 6.08 -3.02 -2.09
CA ALA A 11 6.66 -2.99 -0.75
C ALA A 11 6.18 -1.78 0.06
N THR A 12 6.16 -0.59 -0.55
CA THR A 12 5.62 0.64 0.05
C THR A 12 4.13 0.49 0.37
N HIS A 13 3.34 -0.08 -0.54
CA HIS A 13 1.92 -0.32 -0.29
C HIS A 13 1.69 -1.19 0.94
N ARG A 14 2.43 -2.31 1.05
CA ARG A 14 2.35 -3.23 2.20
C ARG A 14 2.78 -2.56 3.50
N MET A 15 3.81 -1.71 3.45
CA MET A 15 4.24 -0.92 4.60
C MET A 15 3.13 0.02 5.07
N LEU A 16 2.50 0.76 4.16
CA LEU A 16 1.39 1.66 4.47
C LEU A 16 0.19 0.89 5.06
N GLU A 17 -0.14 -0.29 4.55
CA GLU A 17 -1.19 -1.12 5.15
C GLU A 17 -0.87 -1.59 6.57
N ARG A 18 0.41 -1.86 6.88
CA ARG A 18 0.82 -2.19 8.25
C ARG A 18 0.69 -0.98 9.16
N GLU A 19 1.14 0.19 8.72
CA GLU A 19 1.03 1.44 9.48
C GLU A 19 -0.43 1.83 9.73
N ILE A 20 -1.32 1.71 8.73
CA ILE A 20 -2.76 1.94 8.90
C ILE A 20 -3.34 0.99 9.95
N ARG A 21 -3.03 -0.31 9.86
CA ARG A 21 -3.49 -1.31 10.85
C ARG A 21 -2.88 -1.10 12.23
N ARG A 22 -1.69 -0.50 12.31
CA ARG A 22 -1.04 -0.16 13.58
C ARG A 22 -1.73 1.05 14.21
N GLU A 23 -1.98 2.10 13.43
CA GLU A 23 -2.67 3.32 13.88
C GLU A 23 -4.10 3.02 14.36
N LEU A 24 -4.84 2.19 13.61
CA LEU A 24 -6.18 1.75 14.01
C LEU A 24 -6.21 0.90 15.28
N ARG A 25 -5.09 0.28 15.66
CA ARG A 25 -4.97 -0.53 16.88
C ARG A 25 -4.47 0.27 18.08
N ARG A 26 -4.19 1.57 17.93
CA ARG A 26 -3.80 2.42 19.05
C ARG A 26 -5.01 2.71 19.93
N HIS A 27 -4.77 2.90 21.22
CA HIS A 27 -5.80 3.23 22.20
C HIS A 27 -6.50 4.57 21.88
N LEU A 28 -5.75 5.52 21.32
CA LEU A 28 -6.26 6.78 20.77
C LEU A 28 -5.73 6.92 19.34
N PRO A 29 -6.50 6.49 18.32
CA PRO A 29 -6.08 6.60 16.92
C PRO A 29 -6.13 8.06 16.46
N ASP A 30 -5.08 8.50 15.78
CA ASP A 30 -5.04 9.82 15.16
C ASP A 30 -5.72 9.79 13.79
N ALA A 31 -6.90 10.42 13.69
CA ALA A 31 -7.69 10.48 12.47
C ALA A 31 -6.98 11.22 11.32
N PHE A 32 -6.20 12.26 11.62
CA PHE A 32 -5.43 13.00 10.62
C PHE A 32 -4.30 12.14 10.07
N ARG A 33 -3.55 11.47 10.97
CA ARG A 33 -2.52 10.51 10.57
C ARG A 33 -3.09 9.36 9.75
N LEU A 34 -4.27 8.85 10.12
CA LEU A 34 -4.96 7.81 9.36
C LEU A 34 -5.35 8.29 7.95
N ALA A 35 -5.86 9.52 7.83
CA ALA A 35 -6.22 10.12 6.55
C ALA A 35 -4.99 10.28 5.64
N GLU A 36 -3.88 10.77 6.20
CA GLU A 36 -2.60 10.88 5.49
C GLU A 36 -2.08 9.52 5.03
N LEU A 37 -2.10 8.50 5.90
CA LEU A 37 -1.68 7.14 5.52
C LEU A 37 -2.54 6.57 4.38
N LYS A 38 -3.86 6.82 4.41
CA LYS A 38 -4.79 6.40 3.35
C LYS A 38 -4.53 7.16 2.04
N LYS A 39 -4.23 8.46 2.10
CA LYS A 39 -3.88 9.27 0.93
C LYS A 39 -2.58 8.79 0.29
N HIS A 40 -1.57 8.50 1.09
CA HIS A 40 -0.32 7.89 0.60
C HIS A 40 -0.58 6.51 -0.03
N LYS A 41 -1.45 5.68 0.58
CA LYS A 41 -1.83 4.37 0.01
C LYS A 41 -2.49 4.53 -1.37
N LEU A 42 -3.37 5.51 -1.52
CA LEU A 42 -4.04 5.80 -2.78
C LEU A 42 -3.03 6.24 -3.85
N ALA A 43 -2.14 7.17 -3.53
CA ALA A 43 -1.11 7.63 -4.47
C ALA A 43 -0.18 6.49 -4.94
N VAL A 44 0.17 5.55 -4.07
CA VAL A 44 0.96 4.35 -4.45
C VAL A 44 0.16 3.43 -5.38
N LYS A 45 -1.14 3.25 -5.12
CA LYS A 45 -2.03 2.46 -5.99
C LYS A 45 -2.16 3.10 -7.37
N ASP A 46 -2.33 4.43 -7.44
CA ASP A 46 -2.43 5.16 -8.71
C ASP A 46 -1.12 5.04 -9.50
N ARG A 47 0.04 5.13 -8.83
CA ARG A 47 1.33 4.85 -9.46
C ARG A 47 1.43 3.41 -9.96
N LEU A 48 0.98 2.41 -9.20
CA LEU A 48 0.96 1.02 -9.66
C LEU A 48 0.09 0.83 -10.91
N HIS A 49 -1.03 1.54 -11.02
CA HIS A 49 -1.87 1.50 -12.22
C HIS A 49 -1.18 2.05 -13.47
N LEU A 50 -0.17 2.93 -13.32
CA LEU A 50 0.62 3.42 -14.45
C LEU A 50 1.62 2.37 -14.95
N TYR A 51 2.10 1.48 -14.07
CA TYR A 51 3.09 0.44 -14.41
C TYR A 51 2.48 -0.94 -14.66
N LEU A 52 1.28 -1.22 -14.13
CA LEU A 52 0.55 -2.45 -14.35
C LEU A 52 -0.91 -2.17 -14.70
N PRO A 53 -1.48 -2.86 -15.70
CA PRO A 53 -2.91 -2.83 -15.93
C PRO A 53 -3.67 -3.29 -14.67
N ALA A 54 -4.81 -2.67 -14.40
CA ALA A 54 -5.63 -2.87 -13.19
C ALA A 54 -5.82 -4.34 -12.73
N PRO A 55 -6.07 -5.35 -13.60
CA PRO A 55 -6.17 -6.73 -13.16
C PRO A 55 -4.85 -7.29 -12.58
N ALA A 56 -3.72 -6.94 -13.18
CA ALA A 56 -2.39 -7.38 -12.72
C ALA A 56 -1.96 -6.65 -11.44
N ALA A 57 -2.27 -5.35 -11.33
CA ALA A 57 -2.04 -4.59 -10.11
C ALA A 57 -2.83 -5.17 -8.92
N ARG A 58 -4.09 -5.56 -9.12
CA ARG A 58 -4.92 -6.19 -8.08
C ARG A 58 -4.32 -7.51 -7.59
N LEU A 59 -3.86 -8.36 -8.51
CA LEU A 59 -3.21 -9.63 -8.16
C LEU A 59 -1.90 -9.43 -7.40
N ALA A 60 -1.11 -8.41 -7.76
CA ALA A 60 0.14 -8.08 -7.07
C ALA A 60 -0.07 -7.51 -5.65
N LEU A 61 -1.21 -6.84 -5.43
CA LEU A 61 -1.59 -6.26 -4.14
C LEU A 61 -2.26 -7.27 -3.20
N VAL A 62 -2.91 -8.30 -3.72
CA VAL A 62 -3.50 -9.38 -2.91
C VAL A 62 -2.38 -10.35 -2.49
N PRO A 63 -2.23 -10.67 -1.20
CA PRO A 63 -1.31 -11.73 -0.80
C PRO A 63 -1.82 -13.05 -1.38
N SER A 64 -0.95 -13.80 -2.08
CA SER A 64 -1.17 -15.25 -2.23
C SER A 64 -1.38 -15.81 -0.83
N ARG A 65 -2.61 -16.23 -0.51
CA ARG A 65 -2.86 -17.12 0.63
C ARG A 65 -2.03 -18.38 0.37
N ARG A 66 -0.86 -18.47 1.00
CA ARG A 66 -0.17 -19.73 1.26
C ARG A 66 -0.35 -20.04 2.73
#